data_AF-A0A3G9J961-F1
#
_entry.id   AF-A0A3G9J961-F1
#
_cell.length_a   1.000
_cell.length_b   1.000
_cell.length_c   1.000
_cell.angle_alpha   90.00
_cell.angle_beta   90.00
_cell.angle_gamma   90.00
#
_symmetry.space_group_name_H-M   'P 1'
#
loop_
_entity.id
_entity.type
_entity.pdbx_description
1 polymer ?
#
loop_
_entity_poly.entity_id
_entity_poly.type
_entity_poly.pdbx_seq_one_letter_code
_entity_poly.pdbx_strand_id
1 'polypeptide(L)'
;MSFTLTETGLELYNQLKALRADIAKEEVIPVYYVFSNTALMDMVVKQPIDEATFLTCEKVGQKGYDRYGERFIYLIRQFTLTHKGPYYKGTPDYSKSYHSFLTEEGRRLLEQLKISRLSIAAVHDVEPTIMVNDQTLISFVVLLPYSREEMVRIYGVTKDYRDLYMDTFIKIIYNFTHGFKKRLYHLDMPRPRFTLTKEEASHFRYQEKMTATNIAKELNRIASSEITCSATDITKLVKKYDYYKNGFDNTVIISDVGKAFGLLKESRLTKNNEHYEMVLYSKEAQNKIVQWFIDQ
;
A
#
# COMPACT_ATOMS: atom_id res chain seq x y z
N MET A 1 -1.43 14.39 13.52
CA MET A 1 -2.70 14.86 14.12
C MET A 1 -3.68 13.70 14.21
N SER A 2 -4.46 13.57 15.29
CA SER A 2 -5.20 12.33 15.59
C SER A 2 -6.52 12.21 14.81
N PHE A 3 -6.52 11.28 13.85
CA PHE A 3 -7.73 10.70 13.26
C PHE A 3 -8.33 9.67 14.22
N THR A 4 -9.65 9.71 14.43
CA THR A 4 -10.36 8.72 15.25
C THR A 4 -11.69 8.34 14.62
N LEU A 5 -12.06 7.06 14.70
CA LEU A 5 -13.38 6.60 14.23
C LEU A 5 -14.48 7.07 15.20
N THR A 6 -15.66 7.39 14.65
CA THR A 6 -16.87 7.49 15.47
C THR A 6 -17.30 6.09 15.90
N GLU A 7 -18.25 6.00 16.83
CA GLU A 7 -18.86 4.72 17.21
C GLU A 7 -19.44 3.99 15.98
N THR A 8 -20.18 4.71 15.13
CA THR A 8 -20.70 4.18 13.86
C THR A 8 -19.59 3.77 12.88
N GLY A 9 -18.46 4.48 12.86
CA GLY A 9 -17.32 4.07 12.04
C GLY A 9 -16.58 2.86 12.55
N LEU A 10 -16.48 2.71 13.88
CA LEU A 10 -15.94 1.51 14.49
C LEU A 10 -16.83 0.31 14.21
N GLU A 11 -18.16 0.52 14.18
CA GLU A 11 -19.13 -0.50 13.76
C GLU A 11 -18.89 -0.95 12.32
N LEU A 12 -18.85 -0.02 11.36
CA LEU A 12 -18.54 -0.34 9.95
C LEU A 12 -17.19 -1.07 9.82
N TYR A 13 -16.15 -0.59 10.52
CA TYR A 13 -14.84 -1.22 10.50
C TYR A 13 -14.87 -2.67 11.02
N ASN A 14 -15.64 -2.94 12.07
CA ASN A 14 -15.81 -4.28 12.61
C ASN A 14 -16.59 -5.20 11.67
N GLN A 15 -17.64 -4.70 11.01
CA GLN A 15 -18.37 -5.46 9.99
C GLN A 15 -17.47 -5.81 8.79
N LEU A 16 -16.65 -4.86 8.33
CA LEU A 16 -15.65 -5.10 7.27
C LEU A 16 -14.60 -6.14 7.69
N LYS A 17 -14.15 -6.12 8.96
CA LYS A 17 -13.25 -7.15 9.49
C LYS A 17 -13.89 -8.53 9.57
N ALA A 18 -15.17 -8.60 9.95
CA ALA A 18 -15.92 -9.84 10.00
C ALA A 18 -16.08 -10.44 8.59
N LEU A 19 -16.55 -9.64 7.62
CA LEU A 19 -16.65 -10.07 6.23
C LEU A 19 -15.30 -10.57 5.68
N ARG A 20 -14.21 -9.87 5.99
CA ARG A 20 -12.86 -10.30 5.63
C ARG A 20 -12.50 -11.67 6.22
N ALA A 21 -12.86 -11.92 7.48
CA ALA A 21 -12.58 -13.18 8.16
C ALA A 21 -13.40 -14.33 7.56
N ASP A 22 -14.66 -14.08 7.21
CA ASP A 22 -15.55 -15.05 6.57
C ASP A 22 -15.00 -15.44 5.19
N ILE A 23 -14.67 -14.47 4.34
CA ILE A 23 -14.04 -14.72 3.03
C ILE A 23 -12.74 -15.52 3.19
N ALA A 24 -11.90 -15.12 4.14
CA ALA A 24 -10.63 -15.79 4.37
C ALA A 24 -10.80 -17.25 4.82
N LYS A 25 -11.82 -17.53 5.64
CA LYS A 25 -12.20 -18.88 6.06
C LYS A 25 -12.75 -19.70 4.89
N GLU A 26 -13.65 -19.13 4.09
CA GLU A 26 -14.22 -19.76 2.89
C GLU A 26 -13.13 -20.17 1.89
N GLU A 27 -12.15 -19.28 1.68
CA GLU A 27 -11.06 -19.47 0.73
C GLU A 27 -9.86 -20.23 1.35
N VAL A 28 -9.91 -20.56 2.64
CA VAL A 28 -8.81 -21.20 3.40
C VAL A 28 -7.48 -20.43 3.27
N ILE A 29 -7.55 -19.11 3.37
CA ILE A 29 -6.40 -18.20 3.31
C ILE A 29 -6.30 -17.33 4.57
N PRO A 30 -5.12 -16.79 4.91
CA PRO A 30 -5.02 -15.82 6.00
C PRO A 30 -5.80 -14.52 5.69
N VAL A 31 -6.42 -13.92 6.69
CA VAL A 31 -7.27 -12.71 6.54
C VAL A 31 -6.61 -11.55 5.79
N TYR A 32 -5.29 -11.38 5.93
CA TYR A 32 -4.55 -10.31 5.28
C TYR A 32 -4.37 -10.50 3.75
N TYR A 33 -4.66 -11.69 3.21
CA TYR A 33 -4.67 -11.94 1.76
C TYR A 33 -5.94 -11.41 1.06
N VAL A 34 -7.01 -11.14 1.82
CA VAL A 34 -8.26 -10.58 1.28
C VAL A 34 -8.10 -9.06 1.12
N PHE A 35 -7.98 -8.32 2.23
CA PHE A 35 -7.62 -6.91 2.25
C PHE A 35 -6.87 -6.53 3.53
N SER A 36 -5.92 -5.60 3.44
CA SER A 36 -5.15 -5.14 4.60
C SER A 36 -5.99 -4.31 5.57
N ASN A 37 -5.56 -4.15 6.83
CA ASN A 37 -6.25 -3.24 7.76
C ASN A 37 -6.27 -1.79 7.24
N THR A 38 -5.22 -1.37 6.53
CA THR A 38 -5.16 -0.06 5.86
C THR A 38 -6.26 0.08 4.81
N ALA A 39 -6.46 -0.93 3.98
CA ALA A 39 -7.53 -0.95 2.99
C ALA A 39 -8.91 -0.87 3.65
N LEU A 40 -9.13 -1.64 4.73
CA LEU A 40 -10.40 -1.61 5.47
C LEU A 40 -10.66 -0.24 6.12
N MET A 41 -9.65 0.42 6.70
CA MET A 41 -9.82 1.77 7.25
C MET A 41 -10.10 2.79 6.15
N ASP A 42 -9.42 2.69 5.01
CA ASP A 42 -9.66 3.59 3.89
C ASP A 42 -11.05 3.38 3.29
N MET A 43 -11.61 2.16 3.33
CA MET A 43 -13.01 1.90 2.98
C MET A 43 -14.00 2.56 3.96
N VAL A 44 -13.70 2.60 5.26
CA VAL A 44 -14.55 3.31 6.26
C VAL A 44 -14.54 4.82 5.99
N VAL A 45 -13.40 5.36 5.57
CA VAL A 45 -13.26 6.79 5.26
C VAL A 45 -13.92 7.14 3.93
N LYS A 46 -13.58 6.41 2.85
CA LYS A 46 -14.04 6.70 1.47
C LYS A 46 -15.44 6.22 1.15
N GLN A 47 -15.94 5.23 1.88
CA GLN A 47 -17.27 4.64 1.70
C GLN A 47 -17.56 4.23 0.24
N PRO A 48 -16.68 3.43 -0.40
CA PRO A 48 -16.85 3.05 -1.79
C PRO A 48 -18.14 2.24 -1.99
N ILE A 49 -19.07 2.78 -2.75
CA ILE A 49 -20.34 2.13 -3.11
C ILE A 49 -20.37 1.68 -4.57
N ASP A 50 -19.29 1.84 -5.32
CA ASP A 50 -19.11 1.37 -6.70
C ASP A 50 -17.66 0.93 -6.94
N GLU A 51 -17.45 0.14 -8.01
CA GLU A 51 -16.14 -0.40 -8.40
C GLU A 51 -15.09 0.71 -8.54
N ALA A 52 -15.44 1.79 -9.25
CA ALA A 52 -14.50 2.87 -9.54
C ALA A 52 -13.95 3.46 -8.25
N THR A 53 -14.83 3.78 -7.29
CA THR A 53 -14.46 4.31 -5.97
C THR A 53 -13.72 3.28 -5.13
N PHE A 54 -14.12 2.01 -5.20
CA PHE A 54 -13.48 0.91 -4.47
C PHE A 54 -12.02 0.70 -4.90
N LEU A 55 -11.75 0.79 -6.21
CA LEU A 55 -10.40 0.70 -6.76
C LEU A 55 -9.50 1.90 -6.40
N THR A 56 -10.07 3.00 -5.89
CA THR A 56 -9.29 4.12 -5.34
C THR A 56 -8.82 3.88 -3.90
N CYS A 57 -9.34 2.86 -3.22
CA CYS A 57 -8.94 2.54 -1.85
C CYS A 57 -7.48 2.05 -1.78
N GLU A 58 -6.76 2.47 -0.74
CA GLU A 58 -5.37 2.09 -0.54
C GLU A 58 -5.22 0.57 -0.47
N LYS A 59 -4.21 0.05 -1.18
CA LYS A 59 -3.89 -1.38 -1.22
C LYS A 59 -5.04 -2.25 -1.74
N VAL A 60 -6.02 -1.67 -2.42
CA VAL A 60 -6.96 -2.37 -3.29
C VAL A 60 -6.43 -2.32 -4.71
N GLY A 61 -6.35 -3.48 -5.36
CA GLY A 61 -5.99 -3.59 -6.77
C GLY A 61 -7.02 -4.44 -7.51
N GLN A 62 -6.99 -4.41 -8.84
CA GLN A 62 -7.99 -5.07 -9.69
C GLN A 62 -8.25 -6.53 -9.28
N LYS A 63 -7.19 -7.34 -9.12
CA LYS A 63 -7.32 -8.74 -8.68
C LYS A 63 -8.05 -8.92 -7.34
N GLY A 64 -7.89 -7.98 -6.41
CA GLY A 64 -8.59 -8.02 -5.11
C GLY A 64 -10.05 -7.62 -5.27
N TYR A 65 -10.33 -6.64 -6.11
CA TYR A 65 -11.69 -6.28 -6.49
C TYR A 65 -12.41 -7.43 -7.20
N ASP A 66 -11.81 -8.01 -8.24
CA ASP A 66 -12.42 -9.09 -9.04
C ASP A 66 -12.84 -10.28 -8.17
N ARG A 67 -12.08 -10.57 -7.11
CA ARG A 67 -12.36 -11.67 -6.19
C ARG A 67 -13.32 -11.32 -5.07
N TYR A 68 -13.20 -10.12 -4.49
CA TYR A 68 -13.83 -9.81 -3.20
C TYR A 68 -14.59 -8.49 -3.18
N GLY A 69 -14.30 -7.57 -4.11
CA GLY A 69 -14.73 -6.18 -4.08
C GLY A 69 -16.24 -6.00 -3.98
N GLU A 70 -17.01 -6.74 -4.78
CA GLU A 70 -18.49 -6.67 -4.78
C GLU A 70 -19.11 -6.95 -3.41
N ARG A 71 -18.55 -7.90 -2.65
CA ARG A 71 -19.05 -8.22 -1.29
C ARG A 71 -18.83 -7.06 -0.31
N PHE A 72 -17.68 -6.41 -0.39
CA PHE A 72 -17.36 -5.26 0.45
C PHE A 72 -18.19 -4.03 0.05
N ILE A 73 -18.31 -3.76 -1.26
CA ILE A 73 -19.18 -2.69 -1.79
C ILE A 73 -20.62 -2.90 -1.32
N TYR A 74 -21.13 -4.12 -1.43
CA TYR A 74 -22.48 -4.45 -0.98
C TYR A 74 -22.67 -4.12 0.50
N LEU A 75 -21.77 -4.58 1.37
CA LEU A 75 -21.83 -4.29 2.81
C LEU A 75 -21.83 -2.78 3.09
N ILE A 76 -20.91 -2.04 2.49
CA ILE A 76 -20.79 -0.59 2.67
C ILE A 76 -22.05 0.13 2.17
N ARG A 77 -22.61 -0.31 1.04
CA ARG A 77 -23.86 0.23 0.49
C ARG A 77 -25.03 -0.02 1.44
N GLN A 78 -25.18 -1.22 2.01
CA GLN A 78 -26.23 -1.50 2.98
C GLN A 78 -26.07 -0.66 4.27
N PHE A 79 -24.82 -0.51 4.73
CA PHE A 79 -24.52 0.26 5.92
C PHE A 79 -24.86 1.75 5.75
N THR A 80 -24.49 2.34 4.61
CA THR A 80 -24.73 3.76 4.31
C THR A 80 -26.20 4.11 4.07
N LEU A 81 -27.05 3.15 3.73
CA LEU A 81 -28.51 3.35 3.66
C LEU A 81 -29.15 3.59 5.03
N THR A 82 -28.57 3.00 6.08
CA THR A 82 -29.14 3.01 7.45
C THR A 82 -28.41 3.96 8.39
N HIS A 83 -27.15 4.30 8.08
CA HIS A 83 -26.28 5.11 8.93
C HIS A 83 -25.72 6.31 8.15
N LYS A 84 -25.89 7.52 8.68
CA LYS A 84 -25.31 8.73 8.07
C LYS A 84 -23.89 8.97 8.58
N GLY A 85 -22.96 9.20 7.66
CA GLY A 85 -21.59 9.63 7.97
C GLY A 85 -21.50 11.12 8.37
N PRO A 86 -20.28 11.64 8.60
CA PRO A 86 -18.98 10.96 8.50
C PRO A 86 -18.74 9.95 9.64
N TYR A 87 -18.06 8.86 9.31
CA TYR A 87 -17.75 7.76 10.24
C TYR A 87 -16.47 7.99 11.06
N TYR A 88 -15.98 9.22 11.10
CA TYR A 88 -14.75 9.58 11.80
C TYR A 88 -14.79 11.03 12.28
N LYS A 89 -13.92 11.37 13.23
CA LYS A 89 -13.70 12.73 13.76
C LYS A 89 -12.23 13.13 13.61
N GLY A 90 -12.02 14.43 13.41
CA GLY A 90 -10.73 15.01 13.08
C GLY A 90 -10.45 15.00 11.57
N THR A 91 -9.43 15.75 11.16
CA THR A 91 -8.85 15.64 9.82
C THR A 91 -8.05 14.34 9.77
N PRO A 92 -8.37 13.40 8.85
CA PRO A 92 -7.49 12.27 8.64
C PRO A 92 -6.11 12.82 8.28
N ASP A 93 -5.13 12.43 9.08
CA ASP A 93 -3.77 12.93 8.91
C ASP A 93 -3.12 12.24 7.72
N TYR A 94 -3.41 12.77 6.55
CA TYR A 94 -2.75 12.41 5.31
C TYR A 94 -1.36 13.08 5.17
N SER A 95 -0.77 13.59 6.26
CA SER A 95 0.56 14.23 6.26
C SER A 95 1.72 13.27 6.07
N LYS A 96 1.49 11.95 5.94
CA LYS A 96 2.35 11.16 5.07
C LYS A 96 2.03 11.54 3.63
N SER A 97 2.58 12.71 3.29
CA SER A 97 2.26 13.58 2.17
C SER A 97 1.87 12.80 0.93
N TYR A 98 0.66 13.05 0.43
CA TYR A 98 0.26 12.67 -0.92
C TYR A 98 1.32 13.16 -1.98
N HIS A 99 2.18 14.13 -1.70
CA HIS A 99 3.28 14.47 -2.61
C HIS A 99 4.37 13.38 -2.72
N SER A 100 4.52 12.53 -1.69
CA SER A 100 5.57 11.49 -1.62
C SER A 100 5.27 10.26 -2.46
N PHE A 101 4.00 9.93 -2.68
CA PHE A 101 3.60 8.82 -3.55
C PHE A 101 3.27 9.28 -4.98
N LEU A 102 3.08 10.58 -5.24
CA LEU A 102 3.00 11.07 -6.62
C LEU A 102 4.34 10.91 -7.34
N THR A 103 4.27 10.50 -8.60
CA THR A 103 5.40 10.57 -9.53
C THR A 103 5.81 12.03 -9.76
N GLU A 104 6.97 12.24 -10.36
CA GLU A 104 7.40 13.59 -10.76
C GLU A 104 6.38 14.28 -11.69
N GLU A 105 5.81 13.54 -12.64
CA GLU A 105 4.74 14.05 -13.50
C GLU A 105 3.46 14.38 -12.72
N GLY A 106 3.09 13.55 -11.74
CA GLY A 106 1.95 13.81 -10.86
C GLY A 106 2.10 15.09 -10.05
N ARG A 107 3.29 15.34 -9.52
CA ARG A 107 3.60 16.59 -8.82
C ARG A 107 3.48 17.81 -9.75
N ARG A 108 3.96 17.70 -10.98
CA ARG A 108 3.84 18.78 -11.98
C ARG A 108 2.39 19.10 -12.34
N LEU A 109 1.53 18.09 -12.49
CA LEU A 109 0.10 18.32 -12.71
C LEU A 109 -0.57 18.96 -11.49
N LEU A 110 -0.24 18.51 -10.27
CA LEU A 110 -0.75 19.10 -9.04
C LEU A 110 -0.42 20.60 -8.94
N GLU A 111 0.81 20.98 -9.24
CA GLU A 111 1.24 22.38 -9.23
C GLU A 111 0.49 23.23 -10.28
N GLN A 112 0.27 22.72 -11.50
CA GLN A 112 -0.53 23.43 -12.50
C GLN A 112 -1.97 23.68 -12.03
N LEU A 113 -2.59 22.69 -11.37
CA LEU A 113 -3.93 22.82 -10.81
C LEU A 113 -3.96 23.82 -9.63
N LYS A 114 -2.93 23.82 -8.77
CA LYS A 114 -2.80 24.79 -7.66
C LYS A 114 -2.68 26.22 -8.18
N ILE A 115 -1.86 26.44 -9.21
CA ILE A 115 -1.70 27.76 -9.85
C ILE A 115 -3.04 28.20 -10.46
N SER A 116 -3.70 27.32 -11.22
CA SER A 116 -5.00 27.64 -11.83
C SER A 116 -6.07 27.93 -10.78
N ARG A 117 -6.09 27.20 -9.66
CA ARG A 117 -6.97 27.45 -8.52
C ARG A 117 -6.81 28.87 -7.99
N LEU A 118 -5.59 29.32 -7.76
CA LEU A 118 -5.30 30.68 -7.28
C LEU A 118 -5.86 31.74 -8.23
N SER A 119 -5.67 31.56 -9.53
CA SER A 119 -6.18 32.49 -10.54
C SER A 119 -7.71 32.54 -10.58
N ILE A 120 -8.39 31.39 -10.59
CA ILE A 120 -9.87 31.32 -10.61
C ILE A 120 -10.44 31.91 -9.32
N ALA A 121 -9.89 31.51 -8.17
CA ALA A 121 -10.30 32.00 -6.86
C ALA A 121 -10.22 33.53 -6.76
N ALA A 122 -9.13 34.12 -7.24
CA ALA A 122 -8.95 35.57 -7.26
C ALA A 122 -9.96 36.29 -8.17
N VAL A 123 -10.30 35.72 -9.34
CA VAL A 123 -11.30 36.29 -10.26
C VAL A 123 -12.71 36.30 -9.66
N HIS A 124 -13.02 35.31 -8.82
CA HIS A 124 -14.36 35.13 -8.25
C HIS A 124 -14.49 35.58 -6.79
N ASP A 125 -13.43 36.16 -6.22
CA ASP A 125 -13.36 36.59 -4.80
C ASP A 125 -13.74 35.47 -3.81
N VAL A 126 -13.22 34.26 -4.06
CA VAL A 126 -13.40 33.09 -3.19
C VAL A 126 -12.06 32.69 -2.61
N GLU A 127 -12.01 32.27 -1.34
CA GLU A 127 -10.78 31.71 -0.78
C GLU A 127 -10.41 30.41 -1.53
N PRO A 128 -9.16 30.25 -2.03
CA PRO A 128 -8.76 29.11 -2.85
C PRO A 128 -9.08 27.74 -2.25
N THR A 129 -8.80 27.52 -0.97
CA THR A 129 -9.01 26.21 -0.32
C THR A 129 -10.47 25.91 0.00
N ILE A 130 -11.30 26.95 0.21
CA ILE A 130 -12.76 26.85 0.29
C ILE A 130 -13.35 26.48 -1.07
N MET A 131 -12.86 27.09 -2.16
CA MET A 131 -13.29 26.77 -3.52
C MET A 131 -12.99 25.31 -3.86
N VAL A 132 -11.75 24.87 -3.63
CA VAL A 132 -11.32 23.47 -3.80
C VAL A 132 -10.02 23.21 -3.03
N ASN A 133 -10.09 22.32 -2.03
CA ASN A 133 -8.93 22.04 -1.16
C ASN A 133 -7.85 21.17 -1.85
N ASP A 134 -6.66 21.11 -1.25
CA ASP A 134 -5.51 20.36 -1.77
C ASP A 134 -5.80 18.87 -1.96
N GLN A 135 -6.59 18.25 -1.07
CA GLN A 135 -6.95 16.84 -1.16
C GLN A 135 -7.79 16.55 -2.41
N THR A 136 -8.68 17.48 -2.76
CA THR A 136 -9.52 17.38 -3.96
C THR A 136 -8.65 17.54 -5.22
N LEU A 137 -7.70 18.47 -5.21
CA LEU A 137 -6.72 18.61 -6.31
C LEU A 137 -5.85 17.36 -6.50
N ILE A 138 -5.38 16.74 -5.41
CA ILE A 138 -4.66 15.46 -5.47
C ILE A 138 -5.55 14.37 -6.07
N SER A 139 -6.83 14.33 -5.69
CA SER A 139 -7.79 13.37 -6.26
C SER A 139 -7.95 13.56 -7.76
N PHE A 140 -7.89 14.80 -8.28
CA PHE A 140 -7.87 15.05 -9.72
C PHE A 140 -6.62 14.49 -10.41
N VAL A 141 -5.45 14.58 -9.78
CA VAL A 141 -4.20 14.01 -10.31
C VAL A 141 -4.24 12.48 -10.33
N VAL A 142 -4.85 11.86 -9.31
CA VAL A 142 -4.95 10.41 -9.19
C VAL A 142 -5.99 9.83 -10.15
N LEU A 143 -7.15 10.49 -10.28
CA LEU A 143 -8.32 9.96 -10.99
C LEU A 143 -8.43 10.44 -12.44
N LEU A 144 -7.75 11.54 -12.78
CA LEU A 144 -7.72 12.14 -14.12
C LEU A 144 -9.12 12.31 -14.75
N PRO A 145 -10.02 13.11 -14.13
CA PRO A 145 -11.34 13.35 -14.68
C PRO A 145 -11.27 14.11 -16.02
N TYR A 146 -11.91 13.56 -17.06
CA TYR A 146 -12.00 14.17 -18.39
C TYR A 146 -13.39 14.67 -18.76
N SER A 147 -14.36 14.53 -17.85
CA SER A 147 -15.70 15.07 -18.01
C SER A 147 -16.25 15.63 -16.70
N ARG A 148 -17.32 16.42 -16.81
CA ARG A 148 -18.03 16.92 -15.63
C ARG A 148 -18.64 15.78 -14.83
N GLU A 149 -19.17 14.76 -15.50
CA GLU A 149 -19.76 13.57 -14.89
C GLU A 149 -18.74 12.79 -14.06
N GLU A 150 -17.48 12.72 -14.50
CA GLU A 150 -16.40 12.11 -13.74
C GLU A 150 -15.99 12.98 -12.53
N MET A 151 -15.84 14.29 -12.74
CA MET A 151 -15.34 15.18 -11.70
C MET A 151 -16.35 15.35 -10.54
N VAL A 152 -17.66 15.39 -10.78
CA VAL A 152 -18.66 15.50 -9.70
C VAL A 152 -18.72 14.31 -8.76
N ARG A 153 -18.16 13.15 -9.15
CA ARG A 153 -18.09 11.95 -8.31
C ARG A 153 -16.93 12.01 -7.32
N ILE A 154 -16.02 12.98 -7.46
CA ILE A 154 -14.82 13.11 -6.64
C ILE A 154 -15.18 13.81 -5.33
N TYR A 155 -14.84 13.18 -4.21
CA TYR A 155 -15.05 13.74 -2.88
C TYR A 155 -14.38 15.12 -2.76
N GLY A 156 -15.13 16.11 -2.28
CA GLY A 156 -14.71 17.52 -2.20
C GLY A 156 -15.18 18.40 -3.35
N VAL A 157 -15.75 17.83 -4.43
CA VAL A 157 -16.42 18.59 -5.51
C VAL A 157 -17.86 18.88 -5.12
N THR A 158 -18.06 19.94 -4.33
CA THR A 158 -19.39 20.38 -3.87
C THR A 158 -20.11 21.20 -4.95
N LYS A 159 -21.44 21.32 -4.85
CA LYS A 159 -22.24 22.08 -5.83
C LYS A 159 -21.92 23.58 -5.85
N ASP A 160 -21.42 24.12 -4.74
CA ASP A 160 -21.34 25.57 -4.52
C ASP A 160 -20.32 26.27 -5.44
N TYR A 161 -19.20 25.59 -5.75
CA TYR A 161 -18.09 26.21 -6.49
C TYR A 161 -17.67 25.45 -7.75
N ARG A 162 -18.18 24.24 -7.97
CA ARG A 162 -17.71 23.36 -9.05
C ARG A 162 -17.81 23.99 -10.44
N ASP A 163 -18.86 24.77 -10.69
CA ASP A 163 -19.08 25.38 -12.01
C ASP A 163 -18.03 26.47 -12.33
N LEU A 164 -17.31 26.98 -11.33
CA LEU A 164 -16.24 27.97 -11.50
C LEU A 164 -14.94 27.35 -12.06
N TYR A 165 -14.63 26.10 -11.74
CA TYR A 165 -13.32 25.51 -12.03
C TYR A 165 -13.35 24.26 -12.91
N MET A 166 -14.47 23.53 -12.97
CA MET A 166 -14.52 22.19 -13.57
C MET A 166 -13.99 22.16 -15.00
N ASP A 167 -14.50 23.02 -15.89
CA ASP A 167 -14.12 23.01 -17.30
C ASP A 167 -12.64 23.36 -17.49
N THR A 168 -12.14 24.32 -16.70
CA THR A 168 -10.74 24.73 -16.71
C THR A 168 -9.82 23.59 -16.26
N PHE A 169 -10.14 22.93 -15.15
CA PHE A 169 -9.32 21.85 -14.61
C PHE A 169 -9.37 20.61 -15.49
N ILE A 170 -10.55 20.25 -16.03
CA ILE A 170 -10.69 19.16 -17.02
C ILE A 170 -9.78 19.43 -18.22
N LYS A 171 -9.79 20.66 -18.75
CA LYS A 171 -8.92 21.04 -19.88
C LYS A 171 -7.44 20.94 -19.54
N ILE A 172 -7.01 21.38 -18.36
CA ILE A 172 -5.62 21.25 -17.89
C ILE A 172 -5.23 19.77 -17.82
N ILE A 173 -6.04 18.95 -17.17
CA ILE A 173 -5.79 17.52 -16.98
C ILE A 173 -5.73 16.78 -18.32
N TYR A 174 -6.69 17.06 -19.22
CA TYR A 174 -6.74 16.49 -20.56
C TYR A 174 -5.49 16.85 -21.37
N ASN A 175 -5.11 18.13 -21.40
CA ASN A 175 -3.95 18.58 -22.15
C ASN A 175 -2.64 18.01 -21.59
N PHE A 176 -2.48 18.01 -20.26
CA PHE A 176 -1.28 17.47 -19.61
C PHE A 176 -1.07 15.98 -19.92
N THR A 177 -2.17 15.22 -19.96
CA THR A 177 -2.16 13.77 -20.17
C THR A 177 -2.39 13.35 -21.61
N HIS A 178 -2.65 14.31 -22.51
CA HIS A 178 -3.06 14.07 -23.90
C HIS A 178 -4.29 13.16 -24.02
N GLY A 179 -5.20 13.23 -23.04
CA GLY A 179 -6.42 12.39 -22.98
C GLY A 179 -6.19 10.93 -22.57
N PHE A 180 -4.99 10.55 -22.11
CA PHE A 180 -4.68 9.19 -21.69
C PHE A 180 -4.64 9.05 -20.16
N LYS A 181 -5.53 8.20 -19.60
CA LYS A 181 -5.53 7.88 -18.16
C LYS A 181 -4.29 7.07 -17.81
N LYS A 182 -3.26 7.75 -17.33
CA LYS A 182 -2.00 7.16 -16.85
C LYS A 182 -1.88 7.27 -15.34
N ARG A 183 -1.17 6.32 -14.74
CA ARG A 183 -0.93 6.33 -13.30
C ARG A 183 0.17 7.36 -12.96
N LEU A 184 -0.21 8.42 -12.27
CA LEU A 184 0.70 9.48 -11.83
C LEU A 184 1.21 9.30 -10.38
N TYR A 185 1.15 8.09 -9.84
CA TYR A 185 1.53 7.74 -8.48
C TYR A 185 2.18 6.35 -8.34
N HIS A 186 2.86 6.12 -7.22
CA HIS A 186 3.54 4.89 -6.84
C HIS A 186 2.60 3.99 -6.01
N LEU A 187 2.46 2.71 -6.36
CA LEU A 187 1.63 1.72 -5.62
C LEU A 187 2.28 1.23 -4.32
N ASP A 188 3.61 1.32 -4.27
CA ASP A 188 4.42 1.05 -3.12
C ASP A 188 5.26 2.29 -2.85
N MET A 189 5.03 2.95 -1.70
CA MET A 189 6.05 3.81 -1.12
C MET A 189 7.33 2.96 -1.08
N PRO A 190 8.46 3.40 -1.66
CA PRO A 190 9.73 2.75 -1.39
C PRO A 190 9.88 2.80 0.14
N ARG A 191 9.69 1.64 0.79
CA ARG A 191 10.01 1.55 2.21
C ARG A 191 11.49 1.90 2.28
N PRO A 192 11.90 2.83 3.16
CA PRO A 192 13.31 3.05 3.36
C PRO A 192 13.92 1.68 3.67
N ARG A 193 14.96 1.32 2.93
CA ARG A 193 15.53 -0.02 3.03
C ARG A 193 16.24 -0.13 4.37
N PHE A 194 16.20 -1.33 4.95
CA PHE A 194 17.17 -1.66 5.99
C PHE A 194 18.57 -1.56 5.38
N THR A 195 19.46 -0.84 6.04
CA THR A 195 20.84 -0.67 5.59
C THR A 195 21.81 -0.78 6.77
N LEU A 196 23.07 -1.02 6.44
CA LEU A 196 24.20 -1.14 7.35
C LEU A 196 25.36 -0.30 6.81
N THR A 197 26.14 0.26 7.71
CA THR A 197 27.50 0.70 7.42
C THR A 197 28.44 -0.51 7.30
N LYS A 198 29.61 -0.31 6.66
CA LYS A 198 30.67 -1.34 6.62
C LYS A 198 31.13 -1.74 8.02
N GLU A 199 31.15 -0.80 8.96
CA GLU A 199 31.54 -1.05 10.34
C GLU A 199 30.51 -1.92 11.06
N GLU A 200 29.21 -1.59 10.98
CA GLU A 200 28.14 -2.41 11.55
C GLU A 200 28.16 -3.83 10.98
N ALA A 201 28.31 -3.97 9.66
CA ALA A 201 28.39 -5.27 8.99
C ALA A 201 29.56 -6.14 9.48
N SER A 202 30.68 -5.54 9.91
CA SER A 202 31.82 -6.29 10.45
C SER A 202 31.53 -6.99 11.78
N HIS A 203 30.50 -6.54 12.50
CA HIS A 203 30.08 -7.11 13.78
C HIS A 203 29.10 -8.29 13.62
N PHE A 204 28.74 -8.67 12.39
CA PHE A 204 27.84 -9.78 12.11
C PHE A 204 28.46 -11.12 12.51
N ARG A 205 27.78 -11.90 13.37
CA ARG A 205 28.27 -13.21 13.83
C ARG A 205 27.76 -14.33 12.94
N TYR A 206 28.62 -14.76 12.02
CA TYR A 206 28.34 -15.91 11.15
C TYR A 206 28.32 -17.24 11.90
N GLN A 207 27.46 -18.15 11.45
CA GLN A 207 27.38 -19.53 11.96
C GLN A 207 27.47 -20.53 10.78
N GLU A 208 27.73 -21.80 11.08
CA GLU A 208 27.75 -22.86 10.06
C GLU A 208 26.47 -22.86 9.21
N LYS A 209 25.32 -22.74 9.88
CA LYS A 209 23.99 -22.64 9.24
C LYS A 209 23.10 -21.69 10.04
N MET A 210 22.40 -20.80 9.35
CA MET A 210 21.38 -19.93 9.95
C MET A 210 20.07 -20.03 9.19
N THR A 211 18.96 -19.72 9.87
CA THR A 211 17.66 -19.47 9.23
C THR A 211 17.58 -18.00 8.81
N ALA A 212 16.68 -17.65 7.89
CA ALA A 212 16.40 -16.25 7.57
C ALA A 212 15.99 -15.45 8.81
N THR A 213 15.26 -16.06 9.75
CA THR A 213 14.89 -15.45 11.04
C THR A 213 16.10 -15.12 11.90
N ASN A 214 17.08 -16.02 11.99
CA ASN A 214 18.28 -15.78 12.79
C ASN A 214 19.17 -14.72 12.13
N ILE A 215 19.27 -14.72 10.79
CA ILE A 215 20.01 -13.67 10.07
C ILE A 215 19.35 -12.31 10.31
N ALA A 216 18.03 -12.21 10.17
CA ALA A 216 17.29 -10.97 10.42
C ALA A 216 17.48 -10.45 11.86
N LYS A 217 17.42 -11.35 12.86
CA LYS A 217 17.70 -11.00 14.26
C LYS A 217 19.12 -10.46 14.43
N GLU A 218 20.11 -11.09 13.81
CA GLU A 218 21.50 -10.66 13.92
C GLU A 218 21.76 -9.34 13.19
N LEU A 219 21.18 -9.14 12.00
CA LEU A 219 21.21 -7.86 11.27
C LEU A 219 20.63 -6.72 12.13
N ASN A 220 19.45 -6.92 12.73
CA ASN A 220 18.84 -5.91 13.59
C ASN A 220 19.62 -5.65 14.89
N ARG A 221 20.38 -6.63 15.37
CA ARG A 221 21.23 -6.48 16.58
C ARG A 221 22.42 -5.54 16.32
N ILE A 222 22.98 -5.58 15.12
CA ILE A 222 24.16 -4.80 14.74
C ILE A 222 23.82 -3.44 14.13
N ALA A 223 22.60 -3.24 13.66
CA ALA A 223 22.17 -1.99 13.05
C ALA A 223 21.77 -0.95 14.09
N SER A 224 22.17 0.30 13.85
CA SER A 224 21.64 1.49 14.51
C SER A 224 20.33 2.01 13.90
N SER A 225 19.89 1.43 12.77
CA SER A 225 18.70 1.85 12.02
C SER A 225 17.39 1.68 12.81
N GLU A 226 16.49 2.65 12.71
CA GLU A 226 15.10 2.53 13.20
C GLU A 226 14.25 1.56 12.36
N ILE A 227 14.72 1.22 11.16
CA ILE A 227 14.05 0.29 10.26
C ILE A 227 14.54 -1.12 10.59
N THR A 228 13.62 -2.08 10.67
CA THR A 228 13.96 -3.47 10.97
C THR A 228 13.95 -4.33 9.72
N CYS A 229 14.90 -5.25 9.61
CA CYS A 229 14.93 -6.33 8.64
C CYS A 229 14.15 -7.54 9.18
N SER A 230 13.22 -8.07 8.39
CA SER A 230 12.50 -9.30 8.72
C SER A 230 13.02 -10.50 7.93
N ALA A 231 12.70 -11.71 8.39
CA ALA A 231 12.96 -12.94 7.62
C ALA A 231 12.30 -12.90 6.23
N THR A 232 11.15 -12.22 6.12
CA THR A 232 10.43 -12.04 4.86
C THR A 232 11.21 -11.18 3.87
N ASP A 233 11.95 -10.17 4.35
CA ASP A 233 12.75 -9.30 3.48
C ASP A 233 13.91 -10.08 2.85
N ILE A 234 14.61 -10.89 3.66
CA ILE A 234 15.67 -11.79 3.18
C ILE A 234 15.11 -12.82 2.21
N THR A 235 14.03 -13.52 2.56
CA THR A 235 13.46 -14.57 1.69
C THR A 235 12.91 -14.00 0.38
N LYS A 236 12.35 -12.79 0.37
CA LYS A 236 11.95 -12.10 -0.87
C LYS A 236 13.15 -11.80 -1.76
N LEU A 237 14.26 -11.30 -1.21
CA LEU A 237 15.48 -11.04 -1.98
C LEU A 237 16.03 -12.34 -2.57
N VAL A 238 16.10 -13.40 -1.77
CA VAL A 238 16.59 -14.72 -2.20
C VAL A 238 15.72 -15.31 -3.31
N LYS A 239 14.39 -15.22 -3.17
CA LYS A 239 13.43 -15.70 -4.18
C LYS A 239 13.45 -14.84 -5.45
N LYS A 240 13.75 -13.54 -5.36
CA LYS A 240 13.90 -12.65 -6.52
C LYS A 240 14.98 -13.12 -7.50
N TYR A 241 16.00 -13.82 -7.00
CA TYR A 241 17.09 -14.39 -7.79
C TYR A 241 16.90 -15.89 -8.09
N ASP A 242 15.67 -16.41 -7.94
CA ASP A 242 15.32 -17.81 -8.22
C ASP A 242 16.17 -18.86 -7.48
N TYR A 243 16.71 -18.52 -6.30
CA TYR A 243 17.54 -19.44 -5.53
C TYR A 243 16.74 -20.61 -4.92
N TYR A 244 15.49 -20.41 -4.56
CA TYR A 244 14.60 -21.52 -4.20
C TYR A 244 13.13 -21.14 -4.39
N LYS A 245 12.27 -22.16 -4.50
CA LYS A 245 10.82 -22.04 -4.52
C LYS A 245 10.17 -23.07 -3.62
N ASN A 246 8.89 -22.86 -3.32
CA ASN A 246 8.06 -23.84 -2.63
C ASN A 246 7.26 -24.63 -3.68
N GLY A 247 7.25 -25.97 -3.57
CA GLY A 247 6.36 -26.85 -4.30
C GLY A 247 4.91 -26.72 -3.84
N PHE A 248 4.00 -27.39 -4.55
CA PHE A 248 2.56 -27.36 -4.26
C PHE A 248 2.20 -27.92 -2.87
N ASP A 249 3.03 -28.81 -2.33
CA ASP A 249 2.96 -29.42 -1.00
C ASP A 249 3.83 -28.69 0.04
N ASN A 250 4.23 -27.45 -0.24
CA ASN A 250 5.18 -26.66 0.55
C ASN A 250 6.62 -27.21 0.64
N THR A 251 6.97 -28.26 -0.12
CA THR A 251 8.37 -28.71 -0.20
C THR A 251 9.30 -27.60 -0.70
N VAL A 252 10.49 -27.54 -0.14
CA VAL A 252 11.53 -26.59 -0.53
C VAL A 252 12.33 -27.19 -1.69
N ILE A 253 12.24 -26.52 -2.83
CA ILE A 253 13.01 -26.85 -4.05
C ILE A 253 14.10 -25.80 -4.22
N ILE A 254 15.34 -26.17 -3.92
CA ILE A 254 16.52 -25.30 -4.09
C ILE A 254 17.08 -25.51 -5.50
N SER A 255 17.24 -24.43 -6.26
CA SER A 255 17.83 -24.46 -7.60
C SER A 255 19.36 -24.63 -7.54
N ASP A 256 20.01 -24.95 -8.65
CA ASP A 256 21.47 -25.12 -8.66
C ASP A 256 22.20 -23.80 -8.37
N VAL A 257 21.66 -22.67 -8.85
CA VAL A 257 22.14 -21.34 -8.45
C VAL A 257 21.91 -21.07 -6.96
N GLY A 258 20.83 -21.59 -6.37
CA GLY A 258 20.61 -21.52 -4.93
C GLY A 258 21.61 -22.35 -4.11
N LYS A 259 21.96 -23.55 -4.58
CA LYS A 259 23.02 -24.37 -3.95
C LYS A 259 24.37 -23.65 -4.04
N ALA A 260 24.72 -23.10 -5.20
CA ALA A 260 25.94 -22.32 -5.40
C ALA A 260 25.95 -21.00 -4.59
N PHE A 261 24.78 -20.42 -4.32
CA PHE A 261 24.65 -19.29 -3.42
C PHE A 261 24.97 -19.69 -1.96
N GLY A 262 24.75 -20.95 -1.60
CA GLY A 262 24.98 -21.53 -0.27
C GLY A 262 23.69 -21.87 0.48
N LEU A 263 22.58 -22.09 -0.23
CA LEU A 263 21.34 -22.56 0.38
C LEU A 263 21.38 -24.06 0.63
N LEU A 264 20.83 -24.44 1.78
CA LEU A 264 20.70 -25.80 2.27
C LEU A 264 19.24 -26.02 2.71
N LYS A 265 18.82 -27.29 2.81
CA LYS A 265 17.53 -27.63 3.42
C LYS A 265 17.67 -28.72 4.47
N GLU A 266 16.84 -28.64 5.51
CA GLU A 266 16.72 -29.66 6.55
C GLU A 266 15.24 -29.94 6.83
N SER A 267 14.90 -31.20 7.03
CA SER A 267 13.56 -31.63 7.47
C SER A 267 13.45 -31.52 8.99
N ARG A 268 12.35 -30.94 9.48
CA ARG A 268 12.03 -30.81 10.91
C ARG A 268 10.63 -31.32 11.19
N LEU A 269 10.35 -31.61 12.46
CA LEU A 269 9.02 -31.97 12.93
C LEU A 269 8.30 -30.74 13.52
N THR A 270 7.02 -30.59 13.22
CA THR A 270 6.12 -29.64 13.90
C THR A 270 5.74 -30.18 15.28
N LYS A 271 5.09 -29.35 16.10
CA LYS A 271 4.53 -29.79 17.40
C LYS A 271 3.51 -30.93 17.27
N ASN A 272 2.93 -31.11 16.08
CA ASN A 272 1.93 -32.12 15.76
C ASN A 272 2.55 -33.34 15.04
N ASN A 273 3.88 -33.52 15.09
CA ASN A 273 4.60 -34.61 14.41
C ASN A 273 4.55 -34.59 12.87
N GLU A 274 4.22 -33.46 12.24
CA GLU A 274 4.27 -33.33 10.79
C GLU A 274 5.67 -32.87 10.34
N HIS A 275 6.16 -33.39 9.22
CA HIS A 275 7.44 -32.96 8.66
C HIS A 275 7.30 -31.65 7.88
N TYR A 276 8.20 -30.69 8.10
CA TYR A 276 8.34 -29.49 7.27
C TYR A 276 9.80 -29.27 6.89
N GLU A 277 10.03 -28.71 5.70
CA GLU A 277 11.38 -28.40 5.22
C GLU A 277 11.72 -26.93 5.52
N MET A 278 12.92 -26.70 6.06
CA MET A 278 13.42 -25.38 6.39
C MET A 278 14.64 -25.05 5.52
N VAL A 279 14.65 -23.85 4.95
CA VAL A 279 15.83 -23.31 4.24
C VAL A 279 16.85 -22.81 5.25
N LEU A 280 18.08 -23.24 5.08
CA LEU A 280 19.24 -22.80 5.84
C LEU A 280 20.25 -22.12 4.92
N TYR A 281 20.99 -21.18 5.47
CA TYR A 281 21.97 -20.37 4.77
C TYR A 281 23.34 -20.71 5.33
N SER A 282 24.26 -21.17 4.47
CA SER A 282 25.66 -21.38 4.84
C SER A 282 26.33 -20.08 5.26
N LYS A 283 27.51 -20.16 5.89
CA LYS A 283 28.33 -18.99 6.20
C LYS A 283 28.61 -18.10 4.98
N GLU A 284 28.82 -18.71 3.81
CA GLU A 284 29.02 -17.97 2.55
C GLU A 284 27.75 -17.24 2.11
N ALA A 285 26.60 -17.90 2.16
CA ALA A 285 25.31 -17.28 1.85
C ALA A 285 24.98 -16.14 2.80
N GLN A 286 25.25 -16.32 4.10
CA GLN A 286 25.09 -15.27 5.11
C GLN A 286 25.92 -14.03 4.75
N ASN A 287 27.20 -14.20 4.38
CA ASN A 287 28.06 -13.09 3.97
C ASN A 287 27.50 -12.35 2.74
N LYS A 288 27.08 -13.09 1.69
CA LYS A 288 26.46 -12.49 0.50
C LYS A 288 25.18 -11.70 0.85
N ILE A 289 24.37 -12.21 1.78
CA ILE A 289 23.16 -11.52 2.26
C ILE A 289 23.51 -10.24 3.02
N VAL A 290 24.49 -10.27 3.92
CA VAL A 290 24.93 -9.07 4.66
C VAL A 290 25.38 -7.98 3.68
N GLN A 291 26.12 -8.33 2.63
CA GLN A 291 26.57 -7.38 1.60
C GLN A 291 25.42 -6.70 0.84
N TRP A 292 24.24 -7.31 0.73
CA TRP A 292 23.08 -6.66 0.10
C TRP A 292 22.52 -5.48 0.90
N PHE A 293 22.84 -5.41 2.19
CA PHE A 293 22.36 -4.38 3.09
C PHE A 293 23.41 -3.32 3.40
N ILE A 294 24.66 -3.46 2.95
CA ILE A 294 25.65 -2.40 3.13
C ILE A 294 25.33 -1.26 2.18
N ASP A 295 25.17 -0.04 2.72
CA ASP A 295 24.98 1.16 1.89
C ASP A 295 26.18 1.33 0.94
N GLN A 296 25.88 1.47 -0.36
CA GLN A 296 26.88 1.72 -1.40
C GLN A 296 27.16 3.21 -1.56
#